data_AF-A0A2S7TG33-F1
#
_entry.id   AF-A0A2S7TG33-F1
#
_cell.length_a   1.000
_cell.length_b   1.000
_cell.length_c   1.000
_cell.angle_alpha   90.00
_cell.angle_beta   90.00
_cell.angle_gamma   90.00
#
_symmetry.space_group_name_H-M   'P 1'
#
loop_
_entity.id
_entity.type
_entity.pdbx_description
1 polymer ?
#
loop_
_entity_poly.entity_id
_entity_poly.type
_entity_poly.pdbx_seq_one_letter_code
_entity_poly.pdbx_strand_id
1 'polypeptide(L)'
;MKFFNLLGIIFLFPLLSFSQDLSVNVDKDNGILGSVYIKKGSTVFKVGHSSGSIEKVYVFQSADKAKYFMQNPQNSNFNFKAVQLAGGVQLYVRDYSNIEYCKNYSNYSRAGIVGEVCGVDGVKIEYNLRIGNNSTIGIVGKLKSINGINISYHINYDSNVRAGYQGKISAISDTKIVYYNKYTNSELASYYGKFRSIGGVAIGYYDKTNSTRGFEGKLQNIGSYKFNYYENYYNNQASKIVGKFKSITGKDSRVILL
;
A
#
# COMPACT_ATOMS: atom_id res chain seq x y z
N MET A 1 9.63 -61.14 27.01
CA MET A 1 9.98 -60.33 25.82
C MET A 1 9.09 -59.09 25.85
N LYS A 2 9.63 -57.92 26.19
CA LYS A 2 8.88 -56.68 26.39
C LYS A 2 8.64 -56.00 25.03
N PHE A 3 7.39 -55.78 24.65
CA PHE A 3 7.03 -54.95 23.51
C PHE A 3 7.06 -53.47 23.92
N PHE A 4 7.89 -52.68 23.23
CA PHE A 4 7.90 -51.22 23.36
C PHE A 4 6.77 -50.62 22.53
N ASN A 5 5.83 -49.93 23.19
CA ASN A 5 4.91 -49.01 22.56
C ASN A 5 5.66 -47.75 22.14
N LEU A 6 5.82 -47.52 20.84
CA LEU A 6 6.33 -46.26 20.31
C LEU A 6 5.13 -45.35 20.01
N LEU A 7 4.77 -44.49 20.97
CA LEU A 7 3.85 -43.37 20.71
C LEU A 7 4.60 -42.35 19.82
N GLY A 8 4.20 -42.27 18.55
CA GLY A 8 4.66 -41.21 17.64
C GLY A 8 3.96 -39.88 17.98
N ILE A 9 4.71 -38.94 18.53
CA ILE A 9 4.26 -37.55 18.69
C ILE A 9 4.30 -36.89 17.31
N ILE A 10 3.12 -36.67 16.72
CA ILE A 10 2.98 -35.86 15.50
C ILE A 10 3.14 -34.39 15.91
N PHE A 11 4.30 -33.80 15.59
CA PHE A 11 4.48 -32.36 15.62
C PHE A 11 3.63 -31.73 14.50
N LEU A 12 2.44 -31.28 14.86
CA LEU A 12 1.67 -30.31 14.07
C LEU A 12 2.40 -28.97 14.15
N PHE A 13 3.40 -28.78 13.29
CA PHE A 13 3.86 -27.43 12.98
C PHE A 13 2.69 -26.71 12.30
N PRO A 14 2.19 -25.57 12.85
CA PRO A 14 1.29 -24.74 12.08
C PRO A 14 2.07 -24.28 10.87
N LEU A 15 1.73 -24.81 9.70
CA LEU A 15 2.10 -24.18 8.44
C LEU A 15 1.53 -22.77 8.51
N LEU A 16 2.39 -21.81 8.80
CA LEU A 16 2.09 -20.39 8.66
C LEU A 16 1.75 -20.19 7.19
N SER A 17 0.47 -20.34 6.85
CA SER A 17 -0.07 -19.94 5.57
C SER A 17 0.07 -18.42 5.51
N PHE A 18 1.19 -17.96 4.96
CA PHE A 18 1.39 -16.53 4.71
C PHE A 18 0.24 -16.07 3.81
N SER A 19 -0.68 -15.29 4.38
CA SER A 19 -1.78 -14.69 3.62
C SER A 19 -1.20 -13.63 2.69
N GLN A 20 -1.53 -13.72 1.40
CA GLN A 20 -1.18 -12.71 0.40
C GLN A 20 -2.05 -11.46 0.61
N ASP A 21 -1.68 -10.66 1.60
CA ASP A 21 -2.41 -9.45 2.00
C ASP A 21 -1.85 -8.19 1.32
N LEU A 22 -0.85 -8.35 0.44
CA LEU A 22 -0.24 -7.29 -0.33
C LEU A 22 -0.26 -7.66 -1.81
N SER A 23 -0.82 -6.77 -2.63
CA SER A 23 -0.70 -6.85 -4.09
C SER A 23 -0.15 -5.56 -4.63
N VAL A 24 0.66 -5.66 -5.67
CA VAL A 24 1.35 -4.52 -6.24
C VAL A 24 1.29 -4.60 -7.75
N ASN A 25 0.81 -3.53 -8.36
CA ASN A 25 0.94 -3.31 -9.79
C ASN A 25 2.27 -2.60 -10.08
N VAL A 26 2.96 -2.99 -11.15
CA VAL A 26 4.22 -2.38 -11.58
C VAL A 26 4.14 -2.05 -13.06
N ASP A 27 4.48 -0.81 -13.40
CA ASP A 27 4.85 -0.44 -14.77
C ASP A 27 6.28 -0.95 -15.00
N LYS A 28 6.39 -2.09 -15.68
CA LYS A 28 7.66 -2.80 -15.87
C LYS A 28 8.60 -2.03 -16.81
N ASP A 29 8.04 -1.35 -17.81
CA ASP A 29 8.81 -0.64 -18.83
C ASP A 29 9.49 0.60 -18.23
N ASN A 30 8.74 1.35 -17.42
CA ASN A 30 9.28 2.50 -16.71
C ASN A 30 9.92 2.14 -15.38
N GLY A 31 9.73 0.92 -14.88
CA GLY A 31 10.24 0.46 -13.59
C GLY A 31 9.61 1.22 -12.42
N ILE A 32 8.34 1.60 -12.56
CA ILE A 32 7.63 2.42 -11.58
C ILE A 32 6.66 1.54 -10.80
N LEU A 33 6.68 1.71 -9.47
CA LEU A 33 5.69 1.12 -8.61
C LEU A 33 4.33 1.76 -8.90
N GLY A 34 3.35 0.96 -9.30
CA GLY A 34 2.01 1.44 -9.63
C GLY A 34 1.13 1.55 -8.40
N SER A 35 -0.01 0.86 -8.42
CA SER A 35 -0.95 0.83 -7.29
C SER A 35 -0.56 -0.26 -6.29
N VAL A 36 -0.66 0.07 -4.99
CA VAL A 36 -0.47 -0.88 -3.89
C VAL A 36 -1.83 -1.20 -3.27
N TYR A 37 -2.13 -2.48 -3.11
CA TYR A 37 -3.34 -2.97 -2.47
C TYR A 37 -2.97 -3.68 -1.17
N ILE A 38 -3.62 -3.29 -0.07
CA ILE A 38 -3.42 -3.87 1.26
C ILE A 38 -4.74 -4.43 1.76
N LYS A 39 -4.80 -5.73 2.05
CA LYS A 39 -6.00 -6.42 2.54
C LYS A 39 -6.01 -6.48 4.06
N LYS A 40 -7.18 -6.22 4.66
CA LYS A 40 -7.48 -6.42 6.08
C LYS A 40 -8.87 -7.06 6.21
N GLY A 41 -8.89 -8.36 6.49
CA GLY A 41 -10.13 -9.14 6.49
C GLY A 41 -10.85 -9.05 5.15
N SER A 42 -12.09 -8.54 5.17
CA SER A 42 -12.91 -8.29 3.99
C SER A 42 -12.76 -6.89 3.40
N THR A 43 -11.77 -6.10 3.82
CA THR A 43 -11.51 -4.75 3.31
C THR A 43 -10.18 -4.70 2.56
N VAL A 44 -10.13 -3.99 1.43
CA VAL A 44 -8.90 -3.75 0.66
C VAL A 44 -8.70 -2.25 0.49
N PHE A 45 -7.50 -1.78 0.80
CA PHE A 45 -7.08 -0.39 0.62
C PHE A 45 -6.18 -0.28 -0.60
N LYS A 46 -6.54 0.61 -1.54
CA LYS A 46 -5.64 1.03 -2.60
C LYS A 46 -4.89 2.29 -2.15
N VAL A 47 -3.58 2.18 -2.04
CA VAL A 47 -2.68 3.28 -1.65
C VAL A 47 -1.90 3.74 -2.88
N GLY A 48 -1.91 5.05 -3.13
CA GLY A 48 -1.15 5.66 -4.20
C GLY A 48 0.34 5.66 -3.90
N HIS A 49 1.20 5.23 -4.82
CA HIS A 49 2.65 5.20 -4.58
C HIS A 49 3.26 6.60 -4.44
N SER A 50 2.81 7.57 -5.24
CA SER A 50 3.32 8.93 -5.21
C SER A 50 2.76 9.71 -4.02
N SER A 51 1.44 9.64 -3.82
CA SER A 51 0.75 10.36 -2.76
C SER A 51 0.99 9.77 -1.37
N GLY A 52 1.17 8.44 -1.28
CA GLY A 52 1.17 7.72 0.00
C GLY A 52 -0.15 7.84 0.77
N SER A 53 -1.23 8.19 0.08
CA SER A 53 -2.58 8.34 0.61
C SER A 53 -3.44 7.16 0.16
N ILE A 54 -4.49 6.84 0.93
CA ILE A 54 -5.55 5.95 0.47
C ILE A 54 -6.30 6.69 -0.63
N GLU A 55 -6.43 6.04 -1.79
CA GLU A 55 -7.22 6.55 -2.91
C GLU A 55 -8.59 5.87 -2.95
N LYS A 56 -8.60 4.56 -2.67
CA LYS A 56 -9.81 3.73 -2.74
C LYS A 56 -9.86 2.75 -1.58
N VAL A 57 -11.06 2.46 -1.10
CA VAL A 57 -11.33 1.39 -0.14
C VAL A 57 -12.40 0.50 -0.73
N TYR A 58 -12.18 -0.80 -0.75
CA TYR A 58 -13.14 -1.80 -1.22
C TYR A 58 -13.58 -2.64 -0.03
N VAL A 59 -14.88 -2.71 0.23
CA VAL A 59 -15.44 -3.53 1.30
C VAL A 59 -16.23 -4.67 0.68
N PHE A 60 -15.84 -5.89 1.03
CA PHE A 60 -16.41 -7.13 0.53
C PHE A 60 -17.27 -7.80 1.59
N GLN A 61 -18.16 -8.68 1.13
CA GLN A 61 -18.99 -9.53 2.00
C GLN A 61 -18.16 -10.57 2.77
N SER A 62 -16.99 -10.96 2.27
CA SER A 62 -16.11 -11.94 2.92
C SER A 62 -14.63 -11.69 2.60
N ALA A 63 -13.77 -12.21 3.46
CA ALA A 63 -12.32 -12.15 3.27
C ALA A 63 -11.85 -12.91 2.01
N ASP A 64 -12.57 -13.96 1.61
CA ASP A 64 -12.24 -14.72 0.40
C ASP A 64 -12.49 -13.92 -0.87
N LYS A 65 -13.59 -13.16 -0.94
CA LYS A 65 -13.85 -12.25 -2.06
C LYS A 65 -12.79 -11.14 -2.14
N ALA A 66 -12.40 -10.60 -0.98
CA ALA A 66 -11.29 -9.65 -0.91
C ALA A 66 -9.98 -10.28 -1.41
N LYS A 67 -9.67 -11.53 -1.01
CA LYS A 67 -8.49 -12.27 -1.48
C LYS A 67 -8.52 -12.51 -2.98
N TYR A 68 -9.68 -12.85 -3.55
CA TYR A 68 -9.83 -13.00 -4.99
C TYR A 68 -9.62 -11.67 -5.73
N PHE A 69 -10.11 -10.55 -5.18
CA PHE A 69 -9.84 -9.21 -5.71
C PHE A 69 -8.36 -8.86 -5.69
N MET A 70 -7.62 -9.22 -4.64
CA MET A 70 -6.17 -8.96 -4.56
C MET A 70 -5.41 -9.55 -5.74
N GLN A 71 -5.89 -10.64 -6.34
CA GLN A 71 -5.29 -11.28 -7.51
C GLN A 71 -5.76 -10.68 -8.83
N ASN A 72 -6.95 -10.05 -8.86
CA ASN A 72 -7.62 -9.60 -10.07
C ASN A 72 -8.32 -8.24 -9.87
N PRO A 73 -7.62 -7.15 -9.49
CA PRO A 73 -8.28 -5.91 -9.10
C PRO A 73 -8.95 -5.15 -10.27
N GLN A 74 -8.64 -5.53 -11.52
CA GLN A 74 -9.27 -4.98 -12.73
C GLN A 74 -10.52 -5.76 -13.17
N ASN A 75 -10.88 -6.83 -12.46
CA ASN A 75 -12.02 -7.65 -12.84
C ASN A 75 -13.33 -6.85 -12.67
N SER A 76 -14.06 -6.65 -13.76
CA SER A 76 -15.33 -5.92 -13.80
C SER A 76 -16.47 -6.62 -13.05
N ASN A 77 -16.35 -7.90 -12.72
CA ASN A 77 -17.42 -8.71 -12.13
C ASN A 77 -17.72 -8.38 -10.66
N PHE A 78 -16.93 -7.54 -10.00
CA PHE A 78 -17.21 -7.17 -8.61
C PHE A 78 -18.43 -6.26 -8.43
N ASN A 79 -18.90 -5.61 -9.51
CA ASN A 79 -20.07 -4.72 -9.54
C ASN A 79 -20.21 -3.86 -8.27
N PHE A 80 -19.29 -2.90 -8.12
CA PHE A 80 -19.29 -1.99 -6.98
C PHE A 80 -20.03 -0.69 -7.29
N LYS A 81 -20.68 -0.15 -6.27
CA LYS A 81 -21.10 1.26 -6.20
C LYS A 81 -20.03 2.07 -5.48
N ALA A 82 -19.68 3.23 -6.05
CA ALA A 82 -18.71 4.15 -5.48
C ALA A 82 -19.42 5.22 -4.65
N VAL A 83 -18.92 5.46 -3.44
CA VAL A 83 -19.35 6.53 -2.54
C VAL A 83 -18.13 7.42 -2.29
N GLN A 84 -18.29 8.72 -2.53
CA GLN A 84 -17.23 9.70 -2.28
C GLN A 84 -17.15 9.97 -0.77
N LEU A 85 -15.95 9.83 -0.22
CA LEU A 85 -15.63 10.17 1.17
C LEU A 85 -14.79 11.46 1.21
N ALA A 86 -14.65 12.01 2.41
CA ALA A 86 -13.78 13.15 2.66
C ALA A 86 -12.32 12.85 2.26
N GLY A 87 -11.56 13.90 1.94
CA GLY A 87 -10.15 13.77 1.56
C GLY A 87 -9.93 13.09 0.20
N GLY A 88 -10.97 13.00 -0.63
CA GLY A 88 -10.87 12.46 -2.00
C GLY A 88 -10.91 10.94 -2.09
N VAL A 89 -11.19 10.22 -1.00
CA VAL A 89 -11.22 8.75 -1.00
C VAL A 89 -12.52 8.22 -1.61
N GLN A 90 -12.42 7.20 -2.46
CA GLN A 90 -13.59 6.48 -2.98
C GLN A 90 -13.82 5.18 -2.22
N LEU A 91 -14.98 5.03 -1.59
CA LEU A 91 -15.43 3.78 -1.00
C LEU A 91 -16.23 2.97 -2.02
N TYR A 92 -15.85 1.73 -2.23
CA TYR A 92 -16.52 0.78 -3.11
C TYR A 92 -17.17 -0.32 -2.26
N VAL A 93 -18.49 -0.39 -2.34
CA VAL A 93 -19.33 -1.41 -1.71
C VAL A 93 -20.21 -2.05 -2.79
N ARG A 94 -20.63 -3.30 -2.62
CA ARG A 94 -21.42 -4.01 -3.66
C ARG A 94 -22.77 -3.34 -3.88
N ASP A 95 -23.46 -3.06 -2.80
CA ASP A 95 -24.72 -2.32 -2.78
C ASP A 95 -24.84 -1.62 -1.43
N TYR A 96 -25.71 -0.62 -1.36
CA TYR A 96 -26.07 0.00 -0.10
C TYR A 96 -27.49 0.55 -0.11
N SER A 97 -28.12 0.61 1.07
CA SER A 97 -29.46 1.19 1.25
C SER A 97 -29.44 2.46 2.09
N ASN A 98 -28.48 2.59 3.02
CA ASN A 98 -28.41 3.69 3.96
C ASN A 98 -27.04 4.38 3.90
N ILE A 99 -27.06 5.71 3.92
CA ILE A 99 -25.88 6.53 4.10
C ILE A 99 -26.09 7.39 5.34
N GLU A 100 -25.10 7.36 6.24
CA GLU A 100 -25.02 8.24 7.38
C GLU A 100 -24.03 9.37 7.09
N TYR A 101 -24.46 10.60 7.34
CA TYR A 101 -23.63 11.78 7.16
C TYR A 101 -23.13 12.31 8.50
N CYS A 102 -21.90 12.83 8.49
CA CYS A 102 -21.29 13.50 9.62
C CYS A 102 -22.09 14.78 9.94
N LYS A 103 -22.76 14.78 11.10
CA LYS A 103 -23.66 15.87 11.53
C LYS A 103 -22.88 17.11 11.98
N ASN A 104 -23.59 18.23 12.11
CA ASN A 104 -23.01 19.49 12.59
C ASN A 104 -22.70 19.43 14.10
N TYR A 105 -21.59 18.80 14.44
CA TYR A 105 -20.97 18.86 15.76
C TYR A 105 -19.73 19.75 15.69
N SER A 106 -19.41 20.45 16.79
CA SER A 106 -18.33 21.44 16.82
C SER A 106 -16.97 20.90 16.37
N ASN A 107 -16.67 19.64 16.71
CA ASN A 107 -15.47 18.92 16.30
C ASN A 107 -15.46 18.57 14.80
N TYR A 108 -16.61 18.23 14.22
CA TYR A 108 -16.75 17.90 12.79
C TYR A 108 -16.69 19.16 11.93
N SER A 109 -17.33 20.24 12.39
CA SER A 109 -17.26 21.57 11.77
C SER A 109 -15.83 22.06 11.68
N ARG A 110 -15.08 22.00 12.80
CA ARG A 110 -13.65 22.36 12.82
C ARG A 110 -12.77 21.47 11.96
N ALA A 111 -13.19 20.24 11.71
CA ALA A 111 -12.48 19.30 10.83
C ALA A 111 -12.88 19.44 9.36
N GLY A 112 -13.88 20.26 9.03
CA GLY A 112 -14.37 20.42 7.66
C GLY A 112 -15.05 19.18 7.09
N ILE A 113 -15.58 18.31 7.96
CA ILE A 113 -16.21 17.04 7.54
C ILE A 113 -17.73 17.04 7.72
N VAL A 114 -18.35 18.17 8.03
CA VAL A 114 -19.82 18.23 8.14
C VAL A 114 -20.44 18.01 6.76
N GLY A 115 -21.39 17.08 6.68
CA GLY A 115 -22.01 16.68 5.41
C GLY A 115 -21.23 15.61 4.64
N GLU A 116 -20.03 15.22 5.10
CA GLU A 116 -19.31 14.07 4.55
C GLU A 116 -19.94 12.75 5.00
N VAL A 117 -19.67 11.66 4.29
CA VAL A 117 -20.18 10.33 4.63
C VAL A 117 -19.44 9.76 5.84
N CYS A 118 -20.15 9.46 6.92
CA CYS A 118 -19.64 8.83 8.15
C CYS A 118 -20.04 7.35 8.28
N GLY A 119 -20.99 6.87 7.46
CA GLY A 119 -21.37 5.47 7.44
C GLY A 119 -22.10 5.08 6.15
N VAL A 120 -21.97 3.83 5.75
CA VAL A 120 -22.73 3.23 4.63
C VAL A 120 -23.21 1.86 5.07
N ASP A 121 -24.51 1.74 5.34
CA ASP A 121 -25.11 0.61 6.06
C ASP A 121 -24.31 0.23 7.32
N GLY A 122 -23.70 -0.96 7.36
CA GLY A 122 -22.86 -1.43 8.47
C GLY A 122 -21.41 -0.96 8.41
N VAL A 123 -21.01 -0.24 7.35
CA VAL A 123 -19.64 0.26 7.18
C VAL A 123 -19.46 1.55 7.98
N LYS A 124 -18.70 1.49 9.07
CA LYS A 124 -18.41 2.65 9.92
C LYS A 124 -17.15 3.37 9.45
N ILE A 125 -17.22 4.69 9.30
CA ILE A 125 -16.12 5.52 8.79
C ILE A 125 -15.81 6.61 9.81
N GLU A 126 -14.55 6.70 10.22
CA GLU A 126 -14.08 7.77 11.09
C GLU A 126 -13.01 8.59 10.39
N TYR A 127 -12.99 9.89 10.69
CA TYR A 127 -12.00 10.83 10.17
C TYR A 127 -11.15 11.41 11.29
N ASN A 128 -9.94 11.83 10.93
CA ASN A 128 -9.07 12.57 11.84
C ASN A 128 -9.66 13.96 12.07
N LEU A 129 -10.06 14.22 13.32
CA LEU A 129 -10.61 15.50 13.72
C LEU A 129 -9.51 16.54 13.92
N ARG A 130 -9.89 17.81 14.05
CA ARG A 130 -8.98 18.90 14.39
C ARG A 130 -8.59 18.88 15.87
N ILE A 131 -7.83 17.86 16.27
CA ILE A 131 -7.39 17.60 17.64
C ILE A 131 -5.87 17.47 17.66
N GLY A 132 -5.23 18.01 18.71
CA GLY A 132 -3.78 17.96 18.89
C GLY A 132 -3.03 18.45 17.66
N ASN A 133 -2.03 17.67 17.22
CA ASN A 133 -1.14 18.03 16.12
C ASN A 133 -1.71 17.71 14.71
N ASN A 134 -2.95 17.22 14.59
CA ASN A 134 -3.50 16.76 13.31
C ASN A 134 -3.51 17.86 12.23
N SER A 135 -3.77 19.12 12.63
CA SER A 135 -3.74 20.27 11.71
C SER A 135 -2.35 20.49 11.15
N THR A 136 -1.35 20.52 12.04
CA THR A 136 0.06 20.73 11.70
C THR A 136 0.62 19.60 10.84
N ILE A 137 0.17 18.36 11.08
CA ILE A 137 0.58 17.18 10.30
C ILE A 137 -0.12 17.14 8.92
N GLY A 138 -1.21 17.89 8.74
CA GLY A 138 -1.98 17.90 7.49
C GLY A 138 -2.82 16.63 7.31
N ILE A 139 -3.41 16.12 8.39
CA ILE A 139 -4.24 14.90 8.37
C ILE A 139 -5.69 15.12 8.78
N VAL A 140 -6.08 16.33 9.15
CA VAL A 140 -7.49 16.67 9.44
C VAL A 140 -8.36 16.31 8.22
N GLY A 141 -9.48 15.65 8.46
CA GLY A 141 -10.40 15.18 7.42
C GLY A 141 -9.95 13.92 6.68
N LYS A 142 -8.71 13.43 6.88
CA LYS A 142 -8.29 12.12 6.33
C LYS A 142 -8.88 10.97 7.14
N LEU A 143 -9.11 9.83 6.49
CA LEU A 143 -9.58 8.61 7.14
C LEU A 143 -8.75 8.25 8.37
N LYS A 144 -9.41 8.09 9.51
CA LYS A 144 -8.84 7.60 10.76
C LYS A 144 -9.06 6.09 10.89
N SER A 145 -10.27 5.63 10.56
CA SER A 145 -10.58 4.21 10.55
C SER A 145 -11.73 3.90 9.61
N ILE A 146 -11.82 2.64 9.18
CA ILE A 146 -13.00 2.09 8.53
C ILE A 146 -13.26 0.68 9.06
N ASN A 147 -14.48 0.41 9.53
CA ASN A 147 -14.82 -0.84 10.24
C ASN A 147 -13.84 -1.20 11.37
N GLY A 148 -13.38 -0.19 12.11
CA GLY A 148 -12.39 -0.37 13.18
C GLY A 148 -10.95 -0.65 12.71
N ILE A 149 -10.71 -0.75 11.39
CA ILE A 149 -9.35 -0.85 10.83
C ILE A 149 -8.71 0.53 10.92
N ASN A 150 -7.77 0.69 11.85
CA ASN A 150 -7.11 1.96 12.11
C ASN A 150 -6.10 2.32 11.02
N ILE A 151 -6.03 3.60 10.69
CA ILE A 151 -5.06 4.17 9.74
C ILE A 151 -4.23 5.21 10.48
N SER A 152 -2.91 5.05 10.42
CA SER A 152 -1.94 5.95 11.03
C SER A 152 -1.16 6.72 9.97
N TYR A 153 -0.65 7.89 10.33
CA TYR A 153 0.06 8.79 9.42
C TYR A 153 1.42 9.18 9.98
N HIS A 154 2.35 9.53 9.09
CA HIS A 154 3.65 10.08 9.45
C HIS A 154 3.47 11.49 10.03
N ILE A 155 3.96 11.67 11.25
CA ILE A 155 3.84 12.92 12.00
C ILE A 155 4.84 13.97 11.53
N ASN A 156 4.72 15.18 12.07
CA ASN A 156 5.56 16.31 11.73
C ASN A 156 6.94 16.19 12.41
N TYR A 157 7.86 15.50 11.74
CA TYR A 157 9.29 15.52 12.03
C TYR A 157 10.02 16.12 10.83
N ASP A 158 11.10 16.87 11.09
CA ASP A 158 11.91 17.50 10.04
C ASP A 158 12.36 16.52 8.96
N SER A 159 12.71 15.29 9.34
CA SER A 159 13.07 14.22 8.39
C SER A 159 11.93 13.90 7.42
N ASN A 160 10.69 13.86 7.91
CA ASN A 160 9.51 13.50 7.14
C ASN A 160 9.11 14.64 6.20
N VAL A 161 9.23 15.89 6.68
CA VAL A 161 9.01 17.10 5.89
C VAL A 161 10.01 17.16 4.75
N ARG A 162 11.31 17.06 5.07
CA ARG A 162 12.41 17.13 4.08
C ARG A 162 12.34 16.03 3.03
N ALA A 163 11.87 14.85 3.41
CA ALA A 163 11.71 13.70 2.52
C ALA A 163 10.32 13.64 1.85
N GLY A 164 9.44 14.61 2.09
CA GLY A 164 8.15 14.73 1.42
C GLY A 164 7.15 13.63 1.76
N TYR A 165 7.22 13.05 2.96
CA TYR A 165 6.28 12.03 3.41
C TYR A 165 5.53 12.35 4.72
N GLN A 166 5.64 13.58 5.23
CA GLN A 166 4.73 14.08 6.26
C GLN A 166 3.26 13.92 5.82
N GLY A 167 2.41 13.43 6.73
CA GLY A 167 0.99 13.25 6.47
C GLY A 167 0.65 12.13 5.47
N LYS A 168 1.64 11.38 4.97
CA LYS A 168 1.45 10.10 4.28
C LYS A 168 1.16 8.99 5.28
N ILE A 169 0.57 7.89 4.83
CA ILE A 169 0.18 6.78 5.70
C ILE A 169 1.42 6.08 6.27
N SER A 170 1.48 5.91 7.58
CA SER A 170 2.54 5.17 8.27
C SER A 170 2.13 3.74 8.62
N ALA A 171 0.83 3.46 8.74
CA ALA A 171 0.32 2.10 8.94
C ALA A 171 -1.16 1.96 8.59
N ILE A 172 -1.55 0.75 8.19
CA ILE A 172 -2.94 0.29 8.19
C ILE A 172 -3.03 -0.89 9.15
N SER A 173 -3.58 -0.65 10.34
CA SER A 173 -3.51 -1.53 11.50
C SER A 173 -2.07 -1.96 11.80
N ASP A 174 -1.77 -3.25 11.72
CA ASP A 174 -0.46 -3.87 11.95
C ASP A 174 0.48 -3.79 10.72
N THR A 175 -0.01 -3.43 9.54
CA THR A 175 0.82 -3.26 8.34
C THR A 175 1.49 -1.89 8.34
N LYS A 176 2.75 -1.85 8.77
CA LYS A 176 3.60 -0.64 8.73
C LYS A 176 4.01 -0.29 7.29
N ILE A 177 4.08 1.00 6.98
CA ILE A 177 4.55 1.55 5.70
C ILE A 177 5.69 2.51 5.97
N VAL A 178 6.85 2.21 5.39
CA VAL A 178 8.09 2.97 5.54
C VAL A 178 8.45 3.60 4.21
N TYR A 179 8.98 4.82 4.25
CA TYR A 179 9.41 5.56 3.07
C TYR A 179 10.92 5.77 3.06
N TYR A 180 11.48 6.03 1.88
CA TYR A 180 12.86 6.46 1.75
C TYR A 180 13.03 7.90 2.25
N ASN A 181 13.99 8.10 3.15
CA ASN A 181 14.45 9.42 3.53
C ASN A 181 15.17 10.11 2.36
N LYS A 182 15.29 11.43 2.48
CA LYS A 182 16.12 12.24 1.59
C LYS A 182 17.58 12.18 2.02
N TYR A 183 18.37 11.44 1.26
CA TYR A 183 19.83 11.35 1.35
C TYR A 183 20.41 11.49 -0.06
N THR A 184 21.73 11.67 -0.18
CA THR A 184 22.40 11.91 -1.46
C THR A 184 21.99 10.92 -2.55
N ASN A 185 22.01 9.61 -2.27
CA ASN A 185 21.68 8.60 -3.28
C ASN A 185 20.20 8.64 -3.68
N SER A 186 19.29 8.74 -2.70
CA SER A 186 17.85 8.77 -2.96
C SER A 186 17.39 10.06 -3.64
N GLU A 187 18.08 11.16 -3.41
CA GLU A 187 17.90 12.42 -4.11
C GLU A 187 18.42 12.33 -5.55
N LEU A 188 19.67 11.90 -5.75
CA LEU A 188 20.27 11.80 -7.09
C LEU A 188 19.53 10.84 -8.01
N ALA A 189 18.97 9.76 -7.47
CA ALA A 189 18.19 8.78 -8.20
C ALA A 189 16.66 9.00 -8.07
N SER A 190 16.21 10.12 -7.48
CA SER A 190 14.79 10.51 -7.41
C SER A 190 13.85 9.43 -6.85
N TYR A 191 14.27 8.74 -5.78
CA TYR A 191 13.43 7.77 -5.07
C TYR A 191 13.17 8.11 -3.60
N TYR A 192 13.65 9.24 -3.09
CA TYR A 192 13.22 9.73 -1.78
C TYR A 192 11.68 9.92 -1.74
N GLY A 193 11.06 9.68 -0.58
CA GLY A 193 9.61 9.76 -0.40
C GLY A 193 8.80 8.64 -1.06
N LYS A 194 9.43 7.70 -1.79
CA LYS A 194 8.82 6.44 -2.28
C LYS A 194 8.80 5.38 -1.17
N PHE A 195 7.97 4.35 -1.33
CA PHE A 195 7.90 3.24 -0.37
C PHE A 195 9.24 2.49 -0.28
N ARG A 196 9.72 2.30 0.94
CA ARG A 196 10.87 1.45 1.27
C ARG A 196 10.44 0.07 1.75
N SER A 197 9.31 -0.03 2.44
CA SER A 197 8.72 -1.31 2.81
C SER A 197 7.25 -1.18 3.15
N ILE A 198 6.50 -2.26 2.94
CA ILE A 198 5.12 -2.41 3.37
C ILE A 198 4.99 -3.74 4.10
N GLY A 199 4.60 -3.69 5.37
CA GLY A 199 4.69 -4.83 6.28
C GLY A 199 6.12 -5.36 6.34
N GLY A 200 6.29 -6.66 6.08
CA GLY A 200 7.60 -7.31 6.00
C GLY A 200 8.24 -7.33 4.61
N VAL A 201 7.64 -6.67 3.61
CA VAL A 201 8.13 -6.70 2.21
C VAL A 201 8.93 -5.43 1.94
N ALA A 202 10.23 -5.59 1.69
CA ALA A 202 11.11 -4.50 1.28
C ALA A 202 10.86 -4.11 -0.18
N ILE A 203 11.04 -2.83 -0.51
CA ILE A 203 10.95 -2.30 -1.87
C ILE A 203 12.23 -1.51 -2.11
N GLY A 204 12.99 -1.91 -3.12
CA GLY A 204 14.26 -1.29 -3.49
C GLY A 204 14.19 -0.57 -4.83
N TYR A 205 15.01 0.47 -4.97
CA TYR A 205 15.21 1.21 -6.22
C TYR A 205 16.70 1.26 -6.55
N TYR A 206 17.02 1.35 -7.84
CA TYR A 206 18.41 1.46 -8.30
C TYR A 206 18.99 2.84 -7.96
N ASP A 207 20.18 2.83 -7.35
CA ASP A 207 20.97 4.04 -7.13
C ASP A 207 21.53 4.60 -8.44
N LYS A 208 21.96 5.85 -8.41
CA LYS A 208 22.64 6.50 -9.53
C LYS A 208 24.12 6.11 -9.53
N THR A 209 24.53 5.34 -10.55
CA THR A 209 25.91 4.89 -10.78
C THR A 209 26.19 4.88 -12.29
N ASN A 210 27.44 4.66 -12.70
CA ASN A 210 27.76 4.51 -14.13
C ASN A 210 27.09 3.28 -14.76
N SER A 211 26.95 2.19 -14.00
CA SER A 211 26.32 0.94 -14.46
C SER A 211 24.80 1.04 -14.59
N THR A 212 24.18 1.89 -13.78
CA THR A 212 22.73 2.07 -13.71
C THR A 212 22.19 3.18 -14.59
N ARG A 213 23.06 3.83 -15.37
CA ARG A 213 22.67 4.89 -16.31
C ARG A 213 21.53 4.41 -17.23
N GLY A 214 20.41 5.12 -17.20
CA GLY A 214 19.20 4.82 -17.97
C GLY A 214 18.11 4.10 -17.16
N PHE A 215 18.40 3.67 -15.94
CA PHE A 215 17.43 3.03 -15.04
C PHE A 215 17.66 3.36 -13.56
N GLU A 216 18.43 4.40 -13.25
CA GLU A 216 18.46 4.97 -11.90
C GLU A 216 17.04 5.35 -11.44
N GLY A 217 16.71 5.08 -10.17
CA GLY A 217 15.40 5.36 -9.59
C GLY A 217 14.29 4.38 -9.99
N LYS A 218 14.54 3.46 -10.94
CA LYS A 218 13.62 2.36 -11.26
C LYS A 218 13.63 1.30 -10.16
N LEU A 219 12.53 0.55 -10.06
CA LEU A 219 12.39 -0.57 -9.13
C LEU A 219 13.51 -1.59 -9.33
N GLN A 220 14.20 -1.92 -8.25
CA GLN A 220 15.21 -2.98 -8.20
C GLN A 220 14.60 -4.27 -7.65
N ASN A 221 13.80 -4.18 -6.59
CA ASN A 221 13.19 -5.33 -5.97
C ASN A 221 11.88 -4.99 -5.24
N ILE A 222 11.03 -6.01 -5.10
CA ILE A 222 9.88 -6.04 -4.20
C ILE A 222 9.92 -7.39 -3.48
N GLY A 223 10.31 -7.39 -2.22
CA GLY A 223 10.64 -8.61 -1.48
C GLY A 223 11.70 -9.41 -2.24
N SER A 224 11.37 -10.65 -2.58
CA SER A 224 12.26 -11.56 -3.32
C SER A 224 12.16 -11.43 -4.85
N TYR A 225 11.24 -10.61 -5.37
CA TYR A 225 11.20 -10.29 -6.80
C TYR A 225 12.32 -9.31 -7.14
N LYS A 226 13.09 -9.59 -8.19
CA LYS A 226 14.12 -8.71 -8.74
C LYS A 226 13.75 -8.26 -10.14
N PHE A 227 13.85 -6.96 -10.40
CA PHE A 227 13.57 -6.32 -11.68
C PHE A 227 14.89 -5.99 -12.35
N ASN A 228 15.14 -6.56 -13.52
CA ASN A 228 16.38 -6.39 -14.25
C ASN A 228 16.14 -5.53 -15.49
N TYR A 229 17.10 -4.66 -15.80
CA TYR A 229 17.09 -3.79 -16.98
C TYR A 229 18.36 -4.02 -17.79
N TYR A 230 18.36 -3.60 -19.05
CA TYR A 230 19.56 -3.64 -19.88
C TYR A 230 20.57 -2.59 -19.39
N GLU A 231 21.72 -3.08 -18.95
CA GLU A 231 22.81 -2.25 -18.42
C GLU A 231 23.49 -1.42 -19.51
N ASN A 232 24.24 -0.42 -19.07
CA ASN A 232 24.93 0.53 -19.93
C ASN A 232 26.22 -0.04 -20.57
N TYR A 233 26.09 -1.07 -21.39
CA TYR A 233 27.17 -1.65 -22.20
C TYR A 233 27.15 -1.16 -23.64
N TYR A 234 28.30 -1.21 -24.32
CA TYR A 234 28.45 -0.75 -25.72
C TYR A 234 27.38 -1.33 -26.66
N ASN A 235 27.18 -2.66 -26.64
CA ASN A 235 26.19 -3.31 -27.49
C ASN A 235 24.76 -2.82 -27.18
N ASN A 236 24.40 -2.66 -25.90
CA ASN A 236 23.07 -2.18 -25.50
C ASN A 236 22.86 -0.71 -25.88
N GLN A 237 23.91 0.12 -25.80
CA GLN A 237 23.88 1.51 -26.26
C GLN A 237 23.67 1.57 -27.77
N ALA A 238 24.46 0.80 -28.53
CA ALA A 238 24.33 0.70 -29.99
C ALA A 238 22.92 0.24 -30.41
N SER A 239 22.33 -0.69 -29.66
CA SER A 239 20.95 -1.16 -29.87
C SER A 239 19.85 -0.26 -29.30
N LYS A 240 20.20 0.85 -28.61
CA LYS A 240 19.24 1.77 -27.97
C LYS A 240 18.26 1.07 -27.01
N ILE A 241 18.78 0.11 -26.22
CA ILE A 241 17.98 -0.66 -25.25
C ILE A 241 18.40 -0.42 -23.80
N VAL A 242 19.44 0.36 -23.53
CA VAL A 242 19.86 0.71 -22.15
C VAL A 242 18.67 1.21 -21.34
N GLY A 243 18.51 0.66 -20.13
CA GLY A 243 17.44 1.02 -19.20
C GLY A 243 16.07 0.42 -19.54
N LYS A 244 15.91 -0.27 -20.67
CA LYS A 244 14.67 -1.01 -20.96
C LYS A 244 14.54 -2.22 -20.07
N PHE A 245 13.30 -2.59 -19.76
CA PHE A 245 12.99 -3.77 -18.99
C PHE A 245 13.56 -5.04 -19.66
N LYS A 246 14.15 -5.92 -18.85
CA LYS A 246 14.73 -7.18 -19.31
C LYS A 246 13.98 -8.38 -18.75
N SER A 247 13.84 -8.46 -17.43
CA SER A 247 13.18 -9.59 -16.79
C SER A 247 12.77 -9.30 -15.35
N ILE A 248 11.79 -10.06 -14.86
CA ILE A 248 11.56 -10.25 -13.43
C ILE A 248 12.03 -11.65 -13.08
N THR A 249 12.74 -11.78 -11.96
CA THR A 249 13.21 -13.05 -11.43
C THR A 249 12.86 -13.17 -9.95
N GLY A 250 12.87 -14.39 -9.43
CA GLY A 250 12.46 -14.68 -8.05
C GLY A 250 10.95 -14.76 -7.87
N LYS A 251 10.54 -15.14 -6.66
CA LYS A 251 9.15 -15.27 -6.25
C LYS A 251 9.06 -14.99 -4.76
N ASP A 252 8.05 -14.24 -4.34
CA ASP A 252 7.81 -13.94 -2.94
C ASP A 252 6.37 -14.28 -2.59
N SER A 253 6.18 -15.23 -1.65
CA SER A 253 4.85 -15.71 -1.29
C SER A 253 3.99 -14.67 -0.58
N ARG A 254 4.59 -13.59 -0.08
CA ARG A 254 3.91 -12.54 0.70
C ARG A 254 3.26 -11.46 -0.16
N VAL A 255 3.67 -11.35 -1.43
CA VAL A 255 3.19 -10.30 -2.34
C VAL A 255 2.71 -10.90 -3.66
N ILE A 256 1.55 -10.44 -4.13
CA ILE A 256 1.07 -10.72 -5.47
C ILE A 256 1.58 -9.61 -6.39
N LEU A 257 2.40 -9.97 -7.37
CA LEU A 257 2.80 -9.06 -8.43
C LEU A 257 1.78 -9.16 -9.57
N LEU A 258 1.10 -8.04 -9.86
CA LEU A 258 0.04 -7.91 -10.87
C LEU A 258 0.59 -7.61 -12.27
#